data_AF-A0A0B2V6C3-F1
#
_entry.id   AF-A0A0B2V6C3-F1
#
_cell.length_a   1.000
_cell.length_b   1.000
_cell.length_c   1.000
_cell.angle_alpha   90.00
_cell.angle_beta   90.00
_cell.angle_gamma   90.00
#
_symmetry.space_group_name_H-M   'P 1'
#
loop_
_entity.id
_entity.type
_entity.pdbx_description
1 polymer ?
#
loop_
_entity_poly.entity_id
_entity_poly.type
_entity_poly.pdbx_seq_one_letter_code
_entity_poly.pdbx_strand_id
1 'polypeptide(L)'
;LLGRLLRNRNVFARVIICEGALSSDAVGKLLKPNDFRIYYQMPTNASVFVPVHIPLCLAYRSTMGKVFHFPIVCKKEAETGKEEWRVQYGDPRSASFASLPALVRYHKIYSYMDPKTGVIDTFPVWRGRIIDVNDFDFD
;
A
#
# COMPACT_ATOMS: atom_id res chain seq x y z
N LEU A 1 -22.35 4.12 -7.18
CA LEU A 1 -21.46 3.74 -8.30
C LEU A 1 -20.16 3.16 -7.74
N LEU A 2 -20.14 1.85 -7.46
CA LEU A 2 -18.93 1.14 -7.03
C LEU A 2 -18.09 0.86 -8.27
N GLY A 3 -16.90 1.43 -8.37
CA GLY A 3 -15.95 1.11 -9.45
C GLY A 3 -15.62 -0.40 -9.54
N ARG A 4 -15.24 -0.83 -10.74
CA ARG A 4 -15.05 -2.24 -11.09
C ARG A 4 -13.61 -2.67 -10.80
N LEU A 5 -13.44 -3.84 -10.18
CA LEU A 5 -12.14 -4.50 -10.07
C LEU A 5 -11.83 -5.19 -11.41
N LEU A 6 -10.67 -4.91 -11.98
CA LEU A 6 -10.24 -5.44 -13.26
C LEU A 6 -8.99 -6.30 -13.06
N ARG A 7 -8.97 -7.50 -13.66
CA ARG A 7 -7.75 -8.28 -13.81
C ARG A 7 -6.94 -7.69 -14.96
N ASN A 8 -5.81 -7.08 -14.64
CA ASN A 8 -4.97 -6.37 -15.58
C ASN A 8 -4.08 -7.37 -16.34
N ARG A 9 -4.30 -7.50 -17.66
CA ARG A 9 -3.54 -8.43 -18.53
C ARG A 9 -2.28 -7.81 -19.15
N ASN A 10 -2.06 -6.50 -18.98
CA ASN A 10 -1.04 -5.72 -19.68
C ASN A 10 -0.01 -5.02 -18.78
N VAL A 11 0.10 -5.38 -17.50
CA VAL A 11 1.15 -4.80 -16.64
C VAL A 11 2.42 -5.60 -16.86
N PHE A 12 3.34 -5.02 -17.63
CA PHE A 12 4.75 -5.40 -17.67
C PHE A 12 5.19 -5.88 -16.29
N ALA A 13 5.87 -7.02 -16.21
CA ALA A 13 6.34 -7.65 -14.99
C ALA A 13 7.05 -6.63 -14.07
N ARG A 14 6.29 -5.94 -13.21
CA ARG A 14 6.80 -4.99 -12.25
C ARG A 14 7.37 -5.79 -11.10
N VAL A 15 8.69 -5.80 -10.97
CA VAL A 15 9.35 -6.28 -9.75
C VAL A 15 8.99 -5.27 -8.65
N ILE A 16 8.46 -5.76 -7.53
CA ILE A 16 8.37 -4.92 -6.33
C ILE A 16 9.71 -5.07 -5.65
N ILE A 17 10.33 -3.94 -5.40
CA ILE A 17 11.58 -3.86 -4.66
C ILE A 17 11.18 -3.48 -3.24
N CYS A 18 11.60 -4.30 -2.26
CA CYS A 18 11.59 -3.88 -0.87
C CYS A 18 12.76 -2.93 -0.69
N GLU A 19 12.48 -1.64 -0.48
CA GLU A 19 13.51 -0.58 -0.45
C GLU A 19 14.21 -0.42 0.90
N GLY A 20 13.95 -1.32 1.86
CA GLY A 20 14.45 -1.18 3.22
C GLY A 20 13.77 -0.02 3.95
N ALA A 21 14.52 0.70 4.78
CA ALA A 21 14.01 1.80 5.61
C ALA A 21 14.24 3.15 4.93
N LEU A 22 13.17 3.87 4.59
CA LEU A 22 13.21 5.14 3.86
C LEU A 22 12.21 6.16 4.43
N SER A 23 12.45 7.44 4.18
CA SER A 23 11.44 8.48 4.40
C SER A 23 10.35 8.44 3.32
N SER A 24 9.16 8.95 3.64
CA SER A 24 8.05 9.08 2.70
C SER A 24 8.42 9.87 1.44
N ASP A 25 9.17 10.96 1.60
CA ASP A 25 9.66 11.78 0.48
C ASP A 25 10.65 11.00 -0.42
N ALA A 26 11.60 10.27 0.17
CA ALA A 26 12.59 9.51 -0.58
C ALA A 26 11.93 8.42 -1.45
N VAL A 27 11.00 7.63 -0.88
CA VAL A 27 10.30 6.60 -1.65
C VAL A 27 9.36 7.22 -2.70
N GLY A 28 8.74 8.38 -2.39
CA GLY A 28 7.88 9.11 -3.31
C GLY A 28 8.60 9.47 -4.62
N LYS A 29 9.88 9.82 -4.55
CA LYS A 29 10.74 10.14 -5.72
C LYS A 29 11.06 8.91 -6.60
N LEU A 30 11.01 7.70 -6.03
CA LEU A 30 11.29 6.45 -6.76
C LEU A 30 10.08 5.91 -7.54
N LEU A 31 8.88 6.41 -7.26
CA LEU A 31 7.64 5.92 -7.86
C LEU A 31 7.42 6.48 -9.26
N LYS A 32 7.13 5.59 -10.21
CA LYS A 32 6.58 5.94 -11.53
C LYS A 32 5.04 6.08 -11.43
N PRO A 33 4.37 6.69 -12.42
CA PRO A 33 2.91 6.71 -12.46
C PRO A 33 2.30 5.30 -12.39
N ASN A 34 1.23 5.17 -11.61
CA ASN A 34 0.51 3.92 -11.33
C ASN A 34 1.43 2.80 -10.77
N ASP A 35 2.53 3.17 -10.09
CA ASP A 35 3.49 2.23 -9.51
C ASP A 35 3.36 2.18 -7.99
N PHE A 36 3.82 1.09 -7.38
CA PHE A 36 3.91 1.00 -5.94
C PHE A 36 5.15 0.25 -5.45
N ARG A 37 5.61 0.62 -4.26
CA ARG A 37 6.75 0.00 -3.57
C ARG A 37 6.40 -0.26 -2.11
N ILE A 38 7.07 -1.25 -1.53
CA ILE A 38 6.96 -1.57 -0.10
C ILE A 38 8.26 -1.14 0.58
N TYR A 39 8.13 -0.46 1.72
CA TYR A 39 9.27 0.06 2.48
C TYR A 39 8.90 0.13 3.97
N TYR A 40 9.91 0.17 4.82
CA TYR A 40 9.76 0.51 6.23
C TYR A 40 9.85 2.03 6.37
N GLN A 41 8.81 2.67 6.91
CA GLN A 41 8.79 4.13 6.99
C GLN A 41 9.58 4.62 8.21
N MET A 42 10.66 5.34 7.94
CA MET A 42 11.43 6.01 8.98
C MET A 42 10.69 7.24 9.51
N PRO A 43 10.71 7.50 10.83
CA PRO A 43 10.20 8.75 11.38
C PRO A 43 10.97 9.93 10.81
N THR A 44 10.27 11.02 10.49
CA THR A 44 10.87 12.24 9.93
C THR A 44 11.92 12.88 10.86
N ASN A 45 11.82 12.63 12.17
CA ASN A 45 12.74 13.13 13.20
C ASN A 45 13.59 12.00 13.81
N ALA A 46 14.22 11.17 12.98
CA ALA A 46 15.04 10.03 13.42
C ALA A 46 16.38 10.41 14.11
N SER A 47 16.62 11.68 14.46
CA SER A 47 17.90 12.12 15.02
C SER A 47 18.15 11.67 16.47
N VAL A 48 17.17 11.08 17.18
CA VAL A 48 17.37 10.71 18.59
C VAL A 48 16.83 9.31 18.99
N PHE A 49 15.82 8.75 18.33
CA PHE A 49 15.30 7.41 18.67
C PHE A 49 14.78 6.67 17.43
N VAL A 50 15.28 5.45 17.20
CA VAL A 50 14.66 4.48 16.29
C VAL A 50 13.62 3.70 17.10
N PRO A 51 12.34 3.72 16.72
CA PRO A 51 11.31 2.98 17.43
C PRO A 51 11.58 1.47 17.36
N VAL A 52 11.16 0.74 18.40
CA VAL A 52 11.30 -0.73 18.49
C VAL A 52 10.56 -1.43 17.33
N HIS A 53 9.52 -0.78 16.80
CA HIS A 53 8.79 -1.24 15.63
C HIS A 53 8.79 -0.16 14.53
N ILE A 54 9.35 -0.49 13.37
CA ILE A 54 9.31 0.39 12.19
C ILE A 54 8.12 -0.06 11.31
N PRO A 55 7.17 0.83 10.99
CA PRO A 55 5.96 0.43 10.29
C PRO A 55 6.23 0.07 8.83
N LEU A 56 5.67 -1.07 8.40
CA LEU A 56 5.70 -1.50 7.01
C LEU A 56 4.63 -0.77 6.20
N CYS A 57 5.03 -0.13 5.11
CA CYS A 57 4.18 0.75 4.31
C CYS A 57 4.21 0.38 2.84
N LEU A 58 3.10 0.66 2.16
CA LEU A 58 2.98 0.65 0.70
C LEU A 58 2.91 2.08 0.20
N ALA A 59 3.94 2.51 -0.50
CA ALA A 59 3.94 3.79 -1.21
C ALA A 59 3.36 3.58 -2.62
N TYR A 60 2.37 4.37 -3.01
CA TYR A 60 1.69 4.28 -4.30
C TYR A 60 1.61 5.65 -4.95
N ARG A 61 1.88 5.72 -6.26
CA ARG A 61 1.63 6.93 -7.06
C ARG A 61 0.48 6.67 -8.01
N SER A 62 -0.60 7.43 -7.90
CA SER A 62 -1.73 7.32 -8.82
C SER A 62 -1.35 7.71 -10.25
N THR A 63 -2.22 7.37 -11.19
CA THR A 63 -2.10 7.81 -12.59
C THR A 63 -2.13 9.34 -12.70
N MET A 64 -2.80 10.03 -11.77
CA MET A 64 -2.79 11.49 -11.67
C MET A 64 -1.54 12.07 -10.98
N GLY A 65 -0.58 11.24 -10.60
CA GLY A 65 0.71 11.67 -10.04
C GLY A 65 0.71 11.94 -8.53
N LYS A 66 -0.41 11.77 -7.84
CA LYS A 66 -0.47 11.94 -6.37
C LYS A 66 0.14 10.71 -5.68
N VAL A 67 0.99 10.96 -4.68
CA VAL A 67 1.62 9.91 -3.86
C VAL A 67 0.79 9.67 -2.61
N PHE A 68 0.67 8.40 -2.23
CA PHE A 68 -0.05 7.91 -1.06
C PHE A 68 0.80 6.88 -0.32
N HIS A 69 0.65 6.83 0.99
CA HIS A 69 1.34 5.89 1.86
C HIS A 69 0.28 5.14 2.68
N PHE A 70 0.18 3.83 2.44
CA PHE A 70 -0.79 2.99 3.12
C PHE A 70 -0.09 2.03 4.08
N PRO A 71 -0.50 1.95 5.36
CA PRO A 71 0.01 0.94 6.26
C PRO A 71 -0.27 -0.48 5.74
N ILE A 72 0.72 -1.36 5.91
CA ILE A 72 0.55 -2.80 5.77
C ILE A 72 0.52 -3.37 7.18
N VAL A 73 -0.60 -3.98 7.55
CA VAL A 73 -0.77 -4.61 8.86
C VAL A 73 -0.80 -6.13 8.73
N CYS A 74 -0.19 -6.80 9.70
CA CYS A 74 -0.27 -8.25 9.89
C CYS A 74 -1.03 -8.52 11.18
N LYS A 75 -2.17 -9.21 11.08
CA LYS A 75 -2.83 -9.78 12.26
C LYS A 75 -2.39 -11.22 12.39
N LYS A 76 -1.89 -11.59 13.57
CA LYS A 76 -1.53 -12.96 13.89
C LYS A 76 -2.55 -13.53 14.85
N GLU A 77 -3.19 -14.63 14.47
CA GLU A 77 -4.09 -15.38 15.33
C GLU A 77 -3.28 -16.06 16.44
N ALA A 78 -3.64 -15.83 17.70
CA ALA A 78 -2.85 -16.26 18.85
C ALA A 78 -2.72 -17.79 18.95
N GLU A 79 -3.78 -18.51 18.60
CA GLU A 79 -3.86 -19.97 18.78
C GLU A 79 -3.19 -20.74 17.63
N THR A 80 -3.44 -20.32 16.39
CA THR A 80 -2.97 -21.03 15.20
C THR A 80 -1.64 -20.47 14.68
N GLY A 81 -1.26 -19.26 15.11
CA GLY A 81 -0.17 -18.49 14.54
C GLY A 81 -0.43 -18.00 13.12
N LYS A 82 -1.65 -18.17 12.59
CA LYS A 82 -2.01 -17.79 11.23
C LYS A 82 -1.90 -16.28 11.05
N GLU A 83 -1.20 -15.89 10.00
CA GLU A 83 -1.01 -14.49 9.63
C GLU A 83 -2.04 -14.04 8.59
N GLU A 84 -2.51 -12.81 8.75
CA GLU A 84 -3.42 -12.14 7.86
C GLU A 84 -2.86 -10.75 7.52
N TRP A 85 -2.34 -10.61 6.31
CA TRP A 85 -1.72 -9.40 5.78
C TRP A 85 -2.73 -8.59 4.98
N ARG A 86 -2.82 -7.27 5.21
CA ARG A 86 -3.68 -6.36 4.42
C ARG A 86 -3.07 -4.97 4.26
N VAL A 87 -3.44 -4.30 3.16
CA VAL A 87 -3.17 -2.86 2.95
C VAL A 87 -4.35 -2.05 3.50
N GLN A 88 -4.10 -1.07 4.35
CA GLN A 88 -5.12 -0.20 4.91
C GLN A 88 -5.21 1.13 4.15
N TYR A 89 -5.92 1.13 3.02
CA TYR A 89 -6.17 2.34 2.22
C TYR A 89 -7.58 2.93 2.45
N GLY A 90 -8.24 2.57 3.56
CA GLY A 90 -9.54 3.11 3.96
C GLY A 90 -10.78 2.37 3.48
N ASP A 91 -10.64 1.36 2.62
CA ASP A 91 -11.75 0.46 2.28
C ASP A 91 -11.91 -0.63 3.36
N PRO A 92 -13.05 -0.70 4.07
CA PRO A 92 -13.29 -1.76 5.05
C PRO A 92 -13.31 -3.16 4.41
N ARG A 93 -13.56 -3.25 3.09
CA ARG A 93 -13.60 -4.50 2.32
C ARG A 93 -12.27 -4.81 1.62
N SER A 94 -11.17 -4.13 1.97
CA SER A 94 -9.84 -4.46 1.43
C SER A 94 -9.52 -5.93 1.67
N ALA A 95 -9.03 -6.62 0.65
CA ALA A 95 -8.69 -8.04 0.75
C ALA A 95 -7.53 -8.28 1.75
N SER A 96 -7.60 -9.44 2.39
CA SER A 96 -6.56 -9.96 3.28
C SER A 96 -5.89 -11.19 2.67
N PHE A 97 -4.64 -11.42 3.04
CA PHE A 97 -3.80 -12.45 2.42
C PHE A 97 -3.01 -13.24 3.46
N ALA A 98 -2.82 -14.54 3.21
CA ALA A 98 -2.05 -15.40 4.11
C ALA A 98 -0.53 -15.12 4.13
N SER A 99 -0.04 -14.26 3.23
CA SER A 99 1.38 -13.87 3.20
C SER A 99 1.58 -12.54 2.46
N LEU A 100 2.64 -11.81 2.83
CA LEU A 100 3.03 -10.58 2.16
C LEU A 100 3.28 -10.74 0.63
N PRO A 101 3.92 -11.83 0.14
CA PRO A 101 4.03 -12.07 -1.30
C PRO A 101 2.68 -12.25 -2.01
N ALA A 102 1.69 -12.86 -1.36
CA ALA A 102 0.35 -13.00 -1.93
C ALA A 102 -0.37 -11.66 -2.05
N LEU A 103 -0.26 -10.80 -1.02
CA LEU A 103 -0.74 -9.41 -1.04
C LEU A 103 -0.12 -8.63 -2.19
N VAL A 104 1.20 -8.69 -2.31
CA VAL A 104 1.96 -8.08 -3.40
C VAL A 104 1.46 -8.53 -4.77
N ARG A 105 1.34 -9.86 -4.98
CA ARG A 105 0.89 -10.41 -6.27
C ARG A 105 -0.51 -9.93 -6.62
N TYR A 106 -1.41 -9.88 -5.65
CA TYR A 106 -2.76 -9.40 -5.87
C TYR A 106 -2.78 -7.95 -6.37
N HIS A 107 -2.12 -7.03 -5.67
CA HIS A 107 -2.10 -5.61 -6.06
C HIS A 107 -1.31 -5.33 -7.35
N LYS A 108 -0.48 -6.26 -7.84
CA LYS A 108 0.08 -6.18 -9.20
C LYS A 108 -0.93 -6.54 -10.29
N ILE A 109 -1.79 -7.51 -10.01
CA ILE A 109 -2.68 -8.13 -11.00
C ILE A 109 -4.00 -7.38 -11.09
N TYR A 110 -4.47 -6.79 -9.98
CA TYR A 110 -5.77 -6.18 -9.91
C TYR A 110 -5.69 -4.67 -9.79
N SER A 111 -6.53 -3.98 -10.55
CA SER A 111 -6.68 -2.53 -10.52
C SER A 111 -8.16 -2.17 -10.45
N TYR A 112 -8.45 -0.96 -10.01
CA TYR A 112 -9.79 -0.40 -9.96
C TYR A 112 -9.96 0.58 -11.12
N MET A 113 -11.16 0.59 -11.72
CA MET A 113 -11.56 1.62 -12.68
C MET A 113 -12.50 2.61 -11.99
N ASP A 114 -12.18 3.89 -12.07
CA ASP A 114 -13.07 4.97 -11.66
C ASP A 114 -14.28 5.01 -12.61
N PRO A 115 -15.51 4.77 -12.12
CA PRO A 115 -16.69 4.77 -12.99
C PRO A 115 -17.03 6.16 -13.55
N LYS A 116 -16.49 7.24 -12.98
CA LYS A 116 -16.74 8.61 -13.46
C LYS A 116 -15.77 9.02 -14.56
N THR A 117 -14.48 8.80 -14.33
CA THR A 117 -13.41 9.28 -15.23
C THR A 117 -12.86 8.20 -16.15
N GLY A 118 -13.13 6.92 -15.87
CA GLY A 118 -12.53 5.78 -16.58
C GLY A 118 -11.07 5.51 -16.22
N VAL A 119 -10.46 6.32 -15.34
CA VAL A 119 -9.07 6.16 -14.91
C VAL A 119 -8.90 4.80 -14.22
N ILE A 120 -7.82 4.09 -14.58
CA ILE A 120 -7.46 2.80 -14.01
C ILE A 120 -6.28 3.00 -13.08
N ASP A 121 -6.43 2.56 -11.84
CA ASP A 121 -5.48 2.80 -10.77
C ASP A 121 -5.44 1.58 -9.86
N THR A 122 -4.27 1.23 -9.33
CA THR A 122 -4.13 0.04 -8.46
C THR A 122 -4.95 0.16 -7.18
N PHE A 123 -5.12 1.38 -6.66
CA PHE A 123 -5.90 1.66 -5.46
C PHE A 123 -7.04 2.64 -5.75
N PRO A 124 -8.23 2.47 -5.16
CA PRO A 124 -9.42 3.26 -5.45
C PRO A 124 -9.40 4.63 -4.72
N VAL A 125 -8.32 5.40 -4.88
CA VAL A 125 -8.03 6.63 -4.11
C VAL A 125 -9.01 7.78 -4.32
N TRP A 126 -9.90 7.68 -5.32
CA TRP A 126 -10.98 8.65 -5.58
C TRP A 126 -12.23 8.40 -4.72
N ARG A 127 -12.33 7.26 -4.01
CA ARG A 127 -13.55 6.87 -3.29
C ARG A 127 -13.73 7.51 -1.91
N GLY A 128 -12.81 8.36 -1.45
CA GLY A 128 -12.85 8.99 -0.12
C GLY A 128 -12.01 8.24 0.92
N ARG A 129 -12.26 8.58 2.21
CA ARG A 129 -11.40 8.37 3.41
C ARG A 129 -10.15 7.54 3.15
N ILE A 130 -9.05 8.24 2.93
CA ILE A 130 -7.72 7.66 2.85
C ILE A 130 -7.19 7.60 4.27
N ILE A 131 -6.67 6.45 4.67
CA ILE A 131 -5.97 6.30 5.94
C ILE A 131 -4.48 6.46 5.63
N ASP A 132 -3.83 7.44 6.26
CA ASP A 132 -2.39 7.65 6.15
C ASP A 132 -1.66 6.92 7.30
N VAL A 133 -0.40 6.55 7.11
CA VAL A 133 0.38 5.94 8.21
C VAL A 133 0.58 6.89 9.38
N ASN A 134 0.57 8.20 9.13
CA ASN A 134 0.68 9.21 10.19
C ASN A 134 -0.55 9.25 11.11
N ASP A 135 -1.63 8.55 10.77
CA ASP A 135 -2.85 8.45 11.58
C ASP A 135 -2.79 7.26 12.58
N PHE A 136 -1.68 6.52 12.64
CA PHE A 136 -1.49 5.39 13.56
C PHE A 136 -0.45 5.69 14.62
N ASP A 137 -0.88 5.70 15.88
CA ASP A 137 0.00 5.51 17.03
C ASP A 137 0.37 4.02 17.09
N PHE A 138 1.64 3.71 16.84
CA PHE A 138 2.20 2.39 17.07
C PHE A 138 2.60 2.30 18.54
N ASP A 139 1.63 2.00 19.40
CA ASP A 139 1.85 1.65 20.82
C ASP A 139 2.71 0.38 20.96
#